data_AF-A0A536HKC1-F1
#
_entry.id   AF-A0A536HKC1-F1
#
_cell.length_a   1.000
_cell.length_b   1.000
_cell.length_c   1.000
_cell.angle_alpha   90.00
_cell.angle_beta   90.00
_cell.angle_gamma   90.00
#
_symmetry.space_group_name_H-M   'P 1'
#
loop_
_entity.id
_entity.type
_entity.pdbx_description
1 polymer ?
#
loop_
_entity_poly.entity_id
_entity_poly.type
_entity_poly.pdbx_seq_one_letter_code
_entity_poly.pdbx_strand_id
1 'polypeptide(L)'
;MNVEVRATGLRAMREKRSLTQRELAHNLGISQNYIPALESGARRPGPKLRQALIKFFGCNFEDLFEVVMVNPESSREQILEPRAR
;
A
#
# COMPACT_ATOMS: atom_id res chain seq x y z
N MET A 1 -6.07 -19.39 5.04
CA MET A 1 -5.67 -18.01 5.42
C MET A 1 -4.81 -17.44 4.30
N ASN A 2 -5.08 -16.22 3.86
CA ASN A 2 -4.34 -15.55 2.79
C ASN A 2 -3.51 -14.42 3.36
N VAL A 3 -2.29 -14.23 2.84
CA VAL A 3 -1.44 -13.11 3.21
C VAL A 3 -1.68 -11.97 2.21
N GLU A 4 -2.01 -10.79 2.71
CA GLU A 4 -2.23 -9.61 1.90
C GLU A 4 -1.28 -8.48 2.32
N VAL A 5 -0.87 -7.66 1.35
CA VAL A 5 -0.07 -6.45 1.61
C VAL A 5 -0.93 -5.23 1.37
N ARG A 6 -1.12 -4.40 2.40
CA ARG A 6 -1.94 -3.18 2.36
C ARG A 6 -1.08 -1.94 2.30
N ALA A 7 -1.49 -0.93 1.55
CA ALA A 7 -0.76 0.32 1.40
C ALA A 7 -1.23 1.38 2.40
N THR A 8 -1.17 1.07 3.70
CA THR A 8 -1.72 1.91 4.77
C THR A 8 -1.03 3.27 4.88
N GLY A 9 0.28 3.33 4.61
CA GLY A 9 1.06 4.58 4.62
C GLY A 9 0.94 5.43 3.35
N LEU A 10 0.32 4.93 2.28
CA LEU A 10 0.35 5.57 0.95
C LEU A 10 -0.23 6.99 0.96
N ARG A 11 -1.39 7.17 1.59
CA ARG A 11 -2.07 8.46 1.65
C ARG A 11 -1.23 9.50 2.37
N ALA A 12 -0.70 9.15 3.54
CA ALA A 12 0.14 10.04 4.34
C ALA A 12 1.41 10.45 3.58
N MET A 13 2.08 9.51 2.92
CA MET A 13 3.27 9.79 2.11
C MET A 13 2.97 10.68 0.90
N ARG A 14 1.82 10.48 0.25
CA ARG A 14 1.36 11.33 -0.86
C ARG A 14 1.10 12.76 -0.38
N GLU A 15 0.36 12.92 0.72
CA GLU A 15 0.00 14.22 1.29
C GLU A 15 1.23 14.98 1.82
N LYS A 16 2.20 14.28 2.43
CA LYS A 16 3.49 14.86 2.86
C LYS A 16 4.30 15.45 1.71
N ARG A 17 4.12 14.95 0.48
CA ARG A 17 4.71 15.49 -0.75
C ARG A 17 3.80 16.46 -1.49
N SER A 18 2.66 16.83 -0.91
CA SER A 18 1.65 17.72 -1.52
C SER A 18 1.17 17.26 -2.90
N LEU A 19 1.10 15.94 -3.12
CA LEU A 19 0.65 15.36 -4.38
C LEU A 19 -0.85 15.06 -4.35
N THR A 20 -1.53 15.33 -5.45
CA THR A 20 -2.87 14.79 -5.70
C THR A 20 -2.80 13.31 -6.08
N GLN A 21 -3.90 12.58 -5.92
CA GLN A 21 -3.98 11.17 -6.36
C GLN A 21 -3.68 11.02 -7.86
N ARG A 22 -4.13 12.00 -8.68
CA ARG A 22 -3.88 12.05 -10.12
C ARG A 22 -2.41 12.22 -10.46
N GLU A 23 -1.72 13.13 -9.79
CA GLU A 23 -0.29 13.34 -10.00
C GLU A 23 0.51 12.11 -9.60
N LEU A 24 0.18 11.47 -8.47
CA LEU A 24 0.86 10.24 -8.07
C LEU A 24 0.65 9.12 -9.10
N ALA A 25 -0.58 8.93 -9.57
CA ALA A 25 -0.88 7.95 -10.61
C ALA A 25 -0.09 8.22 -11.90
N HIS A 26 -0.03 9.47 -12.33
CA HIS A 26 0.72 9.90 -13.50
C HIS A 26 2.22 9.63 -13.35
N ASN A 27 2.82 10.02 -12.22
CA ASN A 27 4.23 9.79 -11.93
C ASN A 27 4.60 8.29 -11.89
N LEU A 28 3.67 7.44 -11.48
CA LEU A 28 3.86 5.99 -11.43
C LEU A 28 3.46 5.29 -12.74
N GLY A 29 2.92 6.02 -13.73
CA GLY A 29 2.47 5.45 -15.00
C GLY A 29 1.29 4.47 -14.86
N ILE A 30 0.40 4.70 -13.89
CA ILE A 30 -0.78 3.85 -13.62
C ILE A 30 -2.09 4.61 -13.81
N SER A 31 -3.20 3.86 -13.87
CA SER A 31 -4.54 4.44 -13.95
C SER A 31 -4.85 5.29 -12.71
N GLN A 32 -5.44 6.47 -12.93
CA GLN A 32 -5.81 7.41 -11.86
C GLN A 32 -6.73 6.78 -10.82
N ASN A 33 -7.61 5.85 -11.21
CA ASN A 33 -8.54 5.18 -10.30
C ASN A 33 -7.85 4.18 -9.37
N TYR A 34 -6.58 3.85 -9.63
CA TYR A 34 -5.88 2.83 -8.87
C TYR A 34 -5.33 3.37 -7.54
N ILE A 35 -4.87 4.62 -7.49
CA ILE A 35 -4.42 5.26 -6.25
C ILE A 35 -5.51 5.28 -5.16
N PRO A 36 -6.73 5.80 -5.40
CA PRO A 36 -7.78 5.80 -4.37
C PRO A 36 -8.16 4.39 -3.95
N ALA A 37 -8.14 3.41 -4.86
CA ALA A 37 -8.41 2.01 -4.52
C ALA A 37 -7.32 1.38 -3.65
N LEU A 38 -6.07 1.81 -3.78
CA LEU A 38 -4.97 1.39 -2.90
C LEU A 38 -5.07 2.06 -1.53
N GLU A 39 -5.35 3.37 -1.49
CA GLU A 39 -5.49 4.14 -0.26
C GLU A 39 -6.67 3.69 0.60
N SER A 40 -7.78 3.27 -0.02
CA SER A 40 -8.94 2.73 0.70
C SER A 40 -8.78 1.26 1.10
N GLY A 41 -7.71 0.59 0.63
CA GLY A 41 -7.55 -0.85 0.81
C GLY A 41 -8.51 -1.69 -0.02
N ALA A 42 -9.24 -1.14 -0.99
CA ALA A 42 -10.06 -1.92 -1.93
C ALA A 42 -9.21 -2.76 -2.90
N ARG A 43 -7.95 -2.36 -3.14
CA ARG A 43 -6.98 -3.10 -3.96
C ARG A 43 -5.68 -3.31 -3.21
N ARG A 44 -4.97 -4.37 -3.59
CA ARG A 44 -3.62 -4.68 -3.10
C ARG A 44 -2.61 -4.33 -4.18
N PRO A 45 -1.51 -3.63 -3.85
CA PRO A 45 -0.45 -3.33 -4.81
C PRO A 45 0.31 -4.61 -5.13
N GLY A 46 0.50 -4.89 -6.42
CA GLY A 46 1.37 -5.99 -6.87
C GLY A 46 2.86 -5.72 -6.58
N PRO A 47 3.75 -6.73 -6.67
CA PRO A 47 5.17 -6.59 -6.34
C PRO A 47 5.88 -5.44 -7.06
N LYS A 48 5.64 -5.29 -8.38
CA LYS A 48 6.23 -4.23 -9.20
C LYS A 48 5.81 -2.83 -8.72
N LEU A 49 4.52 -2.66 -8.39
CA LEU A 49 4.01 -1.38 -7.90
C LEU A 49 4.57 -1.06 -6.52
N ARG A 50 4.70 -2.05 -5.62
CA ARG A 50 5.32 -1.84 -4.31
C ARG A 50 6.74 -1.31 -4.43
N GLN A 51 7.54 -1.91 -5.30
CA GLN A 51 8.90 -1.42 -5.59
C GLN A 51 8.90 -0.01 -6.18
N ALA A 52 7.99 0.28 -7.12
CA ALA A 52 7.85 1.61 -7.71
C ALA A 52 7.50 2.67 -6.66
N LEU A 53 6.59 2.37 -5.74
CA LEU A 53 6.20 3.26 -4.64
C LEU A 53 7.37 3.53 -3.68
N ILE A 54 8.06 2.48 -3.24
CA ILE A 54 9.24 2.58 -2.36
C ILE A 54 10.30 3.46 -3.02
N LYS A 55 10.61 3.22 -4.30
CA LYS A 55 11.59 4.01 -5.05
C LYS A 55 11.14 5.46 -5.24
N PHE A 56 9.87 5.68 -5.58
CA PHE A 56 9.31 7.01 -5.78
C PHE A 56 9.37 7.85 -4.49
N PHE A 57 8.99 7.25 -3.37
CA PHE A 57 8.97 7.91 -2.06
C PHE A 57 10.31 7.92 -1.34
N GLY A 58 11.28 7.12 -1.79
CA GLY A 58 12.61 7.01 -1.17
C GLY A 58 12.53 6.58 0.30
N CYS A 59 11.63 5.65 0.61
CA CYS A 59 11.37 5.16 1.95
C CYS A 59 11.52 3.64 2.03
N ASN A 60 11.35 3.06 3.22
CA ASN A 60 11.37 1.61 3.41
C ASN A 60 9.99 1.00 3.19
N PHE A 61 9.94 -0.34 3.19
CA PHE A 61 8.69 -1.09 3.02
C PHE A 61 7.68 -0.80 4.15
N GLU A 62 8.16 -0.80 5.39
CA GLU A 62 7.36 -0.60 6.61
C GLU A 62 6.73 0.80 6.69
N ASP A 63 7.32 1.79 6.02
CA ASP A 63 6.77 3.15 5.96
C ASP A 63 5.49 3.23 5.09
N LEU A 64 5.31 2.29 4.16
CA LEU A 64 4.24 2.29 3.17
C LEU A 64 3.24 1.14 3.35
N PHE A 65 3.71 -0.01 3.83
CA PHE A 65 2.97 -1.25 3.73
C PHE A 65 2.88 -2.03 5.05
N GLU A 66 1.72 -2.63 5.24
CA GLU A 66 1.45 -3.61 6.30
C GLU A 66 1.13 -4.97 5.68
N VAL A 67 1.59 -6.03 6.34
CA VAL A 67 1.28 -7.41 5.97
C VAL A 67 0.21 -7.94 6.91
N VAL A 68 -0.93 -8.34 6.35
CA VAL A 68 -2.07 -8.85 7.12
C VAL A 68 -2.38 -10.29 6.73
N MET A 69 -2.74 -11.09 7.73
CA MET A 69 -3.28 -12.43 7.54
C MET A 69 -4.79 -12.33 7.55
N VAL A 70 -5.41 -12.77 6.46
CA VAL A 70 -6.86 -12.75 6.29
C VAL A 70 -7.40 -14.17 6.40
N ASN A 71 -8.33 -14.38 7.32
CA ASN A 71 -9.08 -15.62 7.39
C ASN A 71 -10.27 -15.56 6.39
N PRO A 72 -10.29 -16.41 5.35
CA PRO A 72 -11.35 -16.40 4.34
C PRO A 72 -12.75 -16.76 4.89
N GLU A 73 -12.85 -17.39 6.06
CA GLU A 73 -14.12 -17.89 6.60
C GLU A 73 -14.84 -16.89 7.51
N SER A 74 -14.18 -15.84 7.99
CA SER A 74 -14.73 -14.98 9.06
C SER A 74 -14.53 -13.48 8.85
N SER A 75 -13.86 -13.03 7.77
CA SER A 75 -13.47 -11.63 7.56
C SER A 75 -12.74 -10.97 8.76
N ARG A 76 -12.22 -11.77 9.71
CA ARG A 76 -11.38 -11.28 10.82
C ARG A 76 -9.95 -11.14 10.33
N GLU A 77 -9.42 -9.93 10.41
CA GLU A 77 -8.07 -9.56 10.01
C GLU A 77 -7.14 -9.65 11.22
N GLN A 78 -5.96 -10.26 11.04
CA GLN A 78 -4.89 -10.23 12.04
C GLN A 78 -3.65 -9.60 11.41
N ILE A 79 -3.16 -8.51 11.99
CA ILE A 79 -1.91 -7.86 11.56
C ILE A 79 -0.76 -8.80 11.95
N LEU A 80 0.09 -9.13 10.97
CA LEU A 80 1.30 -9.90 11.25
C LEU A 80 2.39 -8.93 11.68
N GLU A 81 2.55 -8.73 12.98
CA GLU A 81 3.73 -8.03 13.49
C GLU A 81 4.98 -8.87 13.18
N PRO A 82 6.04 -8.27 12.60
CA PRO A 82 7.31 -8.96 12.50
C PRO A 82 7.75 -9.34 13.91
N ARG A 83 8.11 -10.61 14.13
CA ARG A 83 8.69 -11.02 15.40
C ARG A 83 9.92 -10.13 15.65
N ALA A 84 9.82 -9.28 16.66
CA ALA A 84 10.94 -8.51 17.17
C ALA A 84 12.11 -9.47 17.38
N ARG A 85 13.26 -9.12 16.80
CA ARG A 85 14.49 -9.91 16.88
C ARG A 85 15.16 -9.70 18.24
#